data_AF-A0A1Q7UWN9-F1
#
_entry.id   AF-A0A1Q7UWN9-F1
#
_cell.length_a   1.000
_cell.length_b   1.000
_cell.length_c   1.000
_cell.angle_alpha   90.00
_cell.angle_beta   90.00
_cell.angle_gamma   90.00
#
_symmetry.space_group_name_H-M   'P 1'
#
loop_
_entity.id
_entity.type
_entity.pdbx_description
1 polymer ?
#
loop_
_entity_poly.entity_id
_entity_poly.type
_entity_poly.pdbx_seq_one_letter_code
_entity_poly.pdbx_strand_id
1 'polypeptide(L)'
;MKFSDPAEVESVCFQMRQADYPRGKNRALINDLFNGLPPYSEEERQSSGHKINVNSLEGTRIAHDARAQFYSAFLKPGNYFTCRTDGGTIHKRAKYNSVITKEINRVLKDSLPYFECFRSKFALDVLHGIGPAAFRDTDRWCPQPIGIEDVLIPANTLLTMENVPFFAIYRSYTAPELIKLTRGPKVDPGWNTDLVQSCIKWIDKETMALMGSNWPEVWSPEKTAERVKGDGGFYVGDQVPTIDVWDLYFWAISCLR
;
A
#
# COMPACT_ATOMS: atom_id res chain seq x y z
N MET A 1 2.07 -18.35 -20.02
CA MET A 1 0.74 -17.75 -20.28
C MET A 1 0.98 -16.49 -21.09
N LYS A 2 0.27 -16.27 -22.21
CA LYS A 2 0.34 -15.01 -22.97
C LYS A 2 -1.07 -14.43 -22.95
N PHE A 3 -1.23 -13.24 -22.38
CA PHE A 3 -2.48 -12.48 -22.47
C PHE A 3 -2.43 -11.66 -23.76
N SER A 4 -3.37 -11.91 -24.67
CA SER A 4 -3.46 -11.18 -25.94
C SER A 4 -4.56 -10.13 -25.94
N ASP A 5 -5.56 -10.27 -25.06
CA ASP A 5 -6.71 -9.39 -24.96
C ASP A 5 -6.80 -8.76 -23.55
N PRO A 6 -6.90 -7.42 -23.43
CA PRO A 6 -7.14 -6.75 -22.15
C PRO A 6 -8.38 -7.27 -21.40
N ALA A 7 -9.43 -7.71 -22.10
CA ALA A 7 -10.64 -8.22 -21.44
C ALA A 7 -10.39 -9.53 -20.68
N GLU A 8 -9.49 -10.39 -21.18
CA GLU A 8 -9.10 -11.63 -20.48
C GLU A 8 -8.37 -11.31 -19.17
N VAL A 9 -7.49 -10.32 -19.19
CA VAL A 9 -6.77 -9.84 -18.00
C VAL A 9 -7.73 -9.34 -16.94
N GLU A 10 -8.70 -8.51 -17.34
CA GLU A 10 -9.71 -7.98 -16.42
C GLU A 10 -10.54 -9.11 -15.79
N SER A 11 -10.97 -10.09 -16.59
CA SER A 11 -11.69 -11.26 -16.11
C SER A 11 -10.90 -12.05 -15.06
N VAL A 12 -9.61 -12.27 -15.31
CA VAL A 12 -8.72 -12.99 -14.39
C VAL A 12 -8.52 -12.19 -13.09
N CYS A 13 -8.27 -10.89 -13.17
CA CYS A 13 -8.18 -10.02 -11.98
C CYS A 13 -9.48 -10.02 -11.17
N PHE A 14 -10.63 -10.01 -11.85
CA PHE A 14 -11.93 -10.08 -11.19
C PHE A 14 -12.15 -11.41 -10.47
N GLN A 15 -11.80 -12.55 -11.09
CA GLN A 15 -11.85 -13.86 -10.46
C GLN A 15 -10.93 -13.95 -9.22
N MET A 16 -9.73 -13.38 -9.29
CA MET A 16 -8.83 -13.33 -8.14
C MET A 16 -9.41 -12.50 -6.99
N ARG A 17 -10.07 -11.36 -7.28
CA ARG A 17 -10.77 -10.57 -6.25
C ARG A 17 -11.95 -11.33 -5.63
N GLN A 18 -12.73 -12.04 -6.43
CA GLN A 18 -13.81 -12.88 -5.90
C GLN A 18 -13.28 -13.98 -5.00
N ALA A 19 -12.17 -14.63 -5.37
CA ALA A 19 -11.52 -15.64 -4.55
C ALA A 19 -10.98 -15.07 -3.23
N ASP A 20 -10.55 -13.80 -3.21
CA ASP A 20 -10.07 -13.14 -2.01
C ASP A 20 -11.19 -12.62 -1.08
N TYR A 21 -12.40 -12.40 -1.60
CA TYR A 21 -13.54 -11.90 -0.85
C TYR A 21 -13.79 -12.54 0.53
N PRO A 22 -13.81 -13.88 0.70
CA PRO A 22 -13.96 -14.49 2.02
C PRO A 22 -12.80 -14.15 2.98
N ARG A 23 -11.57 -14.01 2.47
CA ARG A 23 -10.40 -13.58 3.28
C ARG A 23 -10.51 -12.11 3.65
N GLY A 24 -10.97 -11.27 2.72
CA GLY A 24 -11.27 -9.86 2.96
C GLY A 24 -12.29 -9.66 4.08
N LYS A 25 -13.36 -10.47 4.13
CA LYS A 25 -14.33 -10.45 5.25
C LYS A 25 -13.67 -10.75 6.59
N ASN A 26 -12.82 -11.77 6.66
CA ASN A 26 -12.11 -12.10 7.90
C ASN A 26 -11.15 -10.98 8.32
N ARG A 27 -10.45 -10.33 7.37
CA ARG A 27 -9.62 -9.16 7.66
C ARG A 27 -10.44 -7.98 8.17
N ALA A 28 -11.63 -7.75 7.61
CA ALA A 28 -12.54 -6.72 8.09
C ALA A 28 -12.97 -6.97 9.55
N LEU A 29 -13.35 -8.21 9.89
CA LEU A 29 -13.70 -8.57 11.28
C LEU A 29 -12.52 -8.35 12.26
N ILE A 30 -11.29 -8.65 11.83
CA ILE A 30 -10.10 -8.35 12.62
C ILE A 30 -9.98 -6.84 12.82
N ASN A 31 -10.09 -6.04 11.76
CA ASN A 31 -10.01 -4.59 11.85
C ASN A 31 -11.09 -4.01 12.76
N ASP A 32 -12.31 -4.52 12.67
CA ASP A 32 -13.43 -4.13 13.53
C ASP A 32 -13.13 -4.37 15.01
N LEU A 33 -12.55 -5.52 15.34
CA LEU A 33 -12.10 -5.83 16.70
C LEU A 33 -11.05 -4.83 17.19
N PHE A 34 -10.09 -4.42 16.36
CA PHE A 34 -9.07 -3.45 16.77
C PHE A 34 -9.58 -1.99 16.78
N ASN A 35 -10.65 -1.70 16.03
CA ASN A 35 -11.32 -0.40 16.00
C ASN A 35 -12.30 -0.18 17.16
N GLY A 36 -12.49 -1.17 18.03
CA GLY A 36 -13.38 -1.05 19.19
C GLY A 36 -14.82 -1.42 18.92
N LEU A 37 -15.13 -2.01 17.77
CA LEU A 37 -16.46 -2.53 17.51
C LEU A 37 -16.72 -3.74 18.41
N PRO A 38 -17.97 -3.92 18.88
CA PRO A 38 -18.34 -5.06 19.68
C PRO A 38 -18.14 -6.37 18.90
N PRO A 39 -17.72 -7.47 19.56
CA PRO A 39 -17.41 -8.73 18.87
C PRO A 39 -18.62 -9.42 18.24
N TYR A 40 -19.82 -9.21 18.78
CA TYR A 40 -21.04 -9.80 18.26
C TYR A 40 -21.93 -8.73 17.63
N SER A 41 -22.64 -9.10 16.57
CA SER A 41 -23.80 -8.32 16.11
C SER A 41 -24.93 -8.36 17.16
N GLU A 42 -25.87 -7.42 17.08
CA GLU A 42 -26.99 -7.39 18.03
C GLU A 42 -27.87 -8.65 17.92
N GLU A 43 -28.01 -9.21 16.72
CA GLU A 43 -28.75 -10.45 16.47
C GLU A 43 -28.05 -11.66 17.11
N GLU A 44 -26.73 -11.80 16.91
CA GLU A 44 -25.93 -12.87 17.52
C GLU A 44 -25.88 -12.75 19.04
N ARG A 45 -25.86 -11.51 19.55
CA ARG A 45 -25.93 -11.24 21.00
C ARG A 45 -27.24 -11.76 21.58
N GLN A 46 -28.36 -11.49 20.92
CA GLN A 46 -29.69 -11.92 21.34
C GLN A 46 -29.84 -13.44 21.26
N SER A 47 -29.37 -14.07 20.18
CA SER A 47 -29.45 -15.53 20.02
C SER A 47 -28.56 -16.28 21.01
N SER A 48 -27.40 -15.73 21.36
CA SER A 48 -26.43 -16.34 22.27
C SER A 48 -26.75 -16.06 23.75
N GLY A 49 -27.73 -15.20 24.04
CA GLY A 49 -28.13 -14.84 25.40
C GLY A 49 -27.10 -14.01 26.16
N HIS A 50 -26.15 -13.39 25.46
CA HIS A 50 -25.10 -12.56 26.08
C HIS A 50 -25.66 -11.20 26.49
N LYS A 51 -25.62 -10.88 27.80
CA LYS A 51 -26.15 -9.60 28.31
C LYS A 51 -25.24 -8.41 28.04
N ILE A 52 -23.93 -8.64 27.92
CA ILE A 52 -22.91 -7.60 27.76
C ILE A 52 -22.12 -7.91 26.49
N ASN A 53 -22.02 -6.92 25.60
CA ASN A 53 -21.30 -7.00 24.34
C ASN A 53 -20.50 -5.71 24.18
N VAL A 54 -19.29 -5.70 24.73
CA VAL A 54 -18.40 -4.54 24.74
C VAL A 54 -17.01 -4.97 24.34
N ASN A 55 -16.29 -4.08 23.65
CA ASN A 55 -14.89 -4.28 23.32
C ASN A 55 -14.02 -3.58 24.37
N SER A 56 -13.13 -4.33 25.02
CA SER A 56 -12.24 -3.80 26.08
C SER A 56 -11.05 -3.01 25.54
N LEU A 57 -10.87 -2.95 24.21
CA LEU A 57 -9.72 -2.32 23.52
C LEU A 57 -8.35 -2.88 23.93
N GLU A 58 -8.33 -4.01 24.65
CA GLU A 58 -7.08 -4.68 25.03
C GLU A 58 -6.29 -5.12 23.80
N GLY A 59 -6.98 -5.59 22.75
CA GLY A 59 -6.39 -5.89 21.45
C GLY A 59 -5.66 -4.68 20.87
N THR A 60 -6.31 -3.52 20.82
CA THR A 60 -5.72 -2.26 20.32
C THR A 60 -4.46 -1.88 21.08
N ARG A 61 -4.45 -2.06 22.41
CA ARG A 61 -3.26 -1.82 23.23
C ARG A 61 -2.14 -2.80 22.89
N ILE A 62 -2.43 -4.10 22.80
CA ILE A 62 -1.44 -5.13 22.43
C ILE A 62 -0.84 -4.85 21.05
N ALA A 63 -1.67 -4.48 20.07
CA ALA A 63 -1.20 -4.14 18.72
C ALA A 63 -0.36 -2.85 18.71
N HIS A 64 -0.69 -1.87 19.55
CA HIS A 64 0.16 -0.68 19.71
C HIS A 64 1.53 -1.04 20.31
N ASP A 65 1.55 -1.86 21.36
CA ASP A 65 2.78 -2.31 22.01
C ASP A 65 3.65 -3.16 21.05
N ALA A 66 3.03 -4.06 20.28
CA ALA A 66 3.71 -4.85 19.26
C ALA A 66 4.34 -3.97 18.17
N ARG A 67 3.59 -2.98 17.64
CA ARG A 67 4.13 -2.01 16.68
C ARG A 67 5.34 -1.27 17.26
N ALA A 68 5.25 -0.79 18.51
CA ALA A 68 6.36 -0.09 19.17
C ALA A 68 7.63 -0.97 19.28
N GLN A 69 7.47 -2.27 19.51
CA GLN A 69 8.59 -3.22 19.50
C GLN A 69 9.23 -3.32 18.11
N PHE A 70 8.43 -3.45 17.04
CA PHE A 70 8.93 -3.46 15.67
C PHE A 70 9.68 -2.16 15.32
N TYR A 71 9.13 -1.00 15.67
CA TYR A 71 9.82 0.29 15.48
C TYR A 71 11.17 0.32 16.19
N SER A 72 11.20 -0.10 17.44
CA SER A 72 12.44 -0.12 18.23
C SER A 72 13.46 -1.09 17.66
N ALA A 73 13.03 -2.25 17.14
CA ALA A 73 13.92 -3.25 16.57
C ALA A 73 14.52 -2.81 15.23
N PHE A 74 13.70 -2.27 14.32
CA PHE A 74 14.11 -2.01 12.95
C PHE A 74 14.59 -0.58 12.73
N LEU A 75 13.93 0.44 13.30
CA LEU A 75 14.20 1.84 12.96
C LEU A 75 15.17 2.53 13.93
N LYS A 76 15.19 2.13 15.20
CA LYS A 76 16.02 2.75 16.25
C LYS A 76 17.53 2.52 16.11
N PRO A 77 18.04 1.35 15.64
CA PRO A 77 19.49 1.12 15.54
C PRO A 77 20.21 2.10 14.60
N GLY A 78 19.50 2.70 13.64
CA GLY A 78 20.05 3.66 12.67
C GLY A 78 21.03 3.07 11.65
N ASN A 79 21.44 1.81 11.81
CA ASN A 79 22.22 1.04 10.84
C ASN A 79 21.33 -0.04 10.22
N TYR A 80 20.58 0.31 9.19
CA TYR A 80 19.61 -0.59 8.53
C TYR A 80 20.27 -1.60 7.60
N PHE A 81 21.39 -1.24 6.99
CA PHE A 81 22.12 -2.09 6.07
C PHE A 81 23.62 -2.12 6.40
N THR A 82 24.31 -3.19 6.00
CA THR A 82 25.78 -3.30 6.05
C THR A 82 26.30 -3.69 4.67
N CYS A 83 27.08 -2.81 4.05
CA CYS A 83 27.69 -3.06 2.75
C CYS A 83 29.02 -3.81 2.89
N ARG A 84 29.24 -4.82 2.05
CA ARG A 84 30.55 -5.48 1.86
C ARG A 84 30.98 -5.30 0.42
N THR A 85 32.21 -4.83 0.23
CA THR A 85 32.83 -4.58 -1.07
C THR A 85 34.07 -5.45 -1.24
N ASP A 86 34.22 -6.00 -2.44
CA ASP A 86 35.40 -6.82 -2.81
C ASP A 86 36.51 -5.99 -3.47
N GLY A 87 36.29 -4.69 -3.66
CA GLY A 87 37.22 -3.78 -4.34
C GLY A 87 38.44 -3.40 -3.50
N GLY A 88 39.64 -3.70 -4.02
CA GLY A 88 40.92 -3.20 -3.50
C GLY A 88 41.61 -4.12 -2.48
N THR A 89 42.59 -3.57 -1.76
CA THR A 89 43.32 -4.28 -0.70
C THR A 89 42.48 -4.39 0.59
N ILE A 90 42.80 -5.33 1.48
CA ILE A 90 42.02 -5.60 2.71
C ILE A 90 41.74 -4.32 3.52
N HIS A 91 42.75 -3.47 3.71
CA HIS A 91 42.61 -2.21 4.43
C HIS A 91 41.70 -1.20 3.72
N LYS A 92 41.76 -1.13 2.38
CA LYS A 92 40.89 -0.24 1.59
C LYS A 92 39.45 -0.71 1.57
N ARG A 93 39.21 -2.04 1.50
CA ARG A 93 37.86 -2.63 1.58
C ARG A 93 37.15 -2.26 2.87
N ALA A 94 37.84 -2.39 4.01
CA ALA A 94 37.26 -2.02 5.31
C ALA A 94 36.84 -0.54 5.35
N LYS A 95 37.66 0.34 4.77
CA LYS A 95 37.35 1.77 4.64
C LYS A 95 36.14 2.00 3.72
N TYR A 96 36.10 1.39 2.54
CA TYR A 96 34.98 1.53 1.60
C TYR A 96 33.67 1.01 2.20
N ASN A 97 33.69 -0.15 2.85
CA ASN A 97 32.53 -0.74 3.52
C ASN A 97 31.93 0.22 4.54
N SER A 98 32.79 0.79 5.41
CA SER A 98 32.37 1.74 6.45
C SER A 98 31.76 3.01 5.85
N VAL A 99 32.42 3.59 4.84
CA VAL A 99 31.94 4.82 4.19
C VAL A 99 30.60 4.58 3.49
N ILE A 100 30.50 3.55 2.65
CA ILE A 100 29.26 3.28 1.88
C ILE A 100 28.11 2.95 2.82
N THR A 101 28.36 2.11 3.84
CA THR A 101 27.35 1.76 4.85
C THR A 101 26.83 3.01 5.57
N LYS A 102 27.73 3.91 5.96
CA LYS A 102 27.35 5.16 6.65
C LYS A 102 26.50 6.07 5.76
N GLU A 103 26.91 6.27 4.50
CA GLU A 103 26.21 7.18 3.59
C GLU A 103 24.82 6.66 3.22
N ILE A 104 24.68 5.35 2.96
CA ILE A 104 23.37 4.73 2.68
C ILE A 104 22.45 4.84 3.89
N ASN A 105 22.93 4.45 5.08
CA ASN A 105 22.10 4.50 6.30
C ASN A 105 21.67 5.93 6.65
N ARG A 106 22.48 6.95 6.37
CA ARG A 106 22.09 8.36 6.53
C ARG A 106 20.87 8.69 5.66
N VAL A 107 20.92 8.36 4.36
CA VAL A 107 19.82 8.63 3.43
C VAL A 107 18.53 7.91 3.86
N LEU A 108 18.64 6.66 4.30
CA LEU A 108 17.49 5.89 4.77
C LEU A 108 16.87 6.48 6.04
N LYS A 109 17.70 6.92 6.99
CA LYS A 109 17.26 7.47 8.28
C LYS A 109 16.54 8.80 8.13
N ASP A 110 17.02 9.65 7.22
CA ASP A 110 16.46 10.97 6.97
C ASP A 110 15.20 10.91 6.07
N SER A 111 14.93 9.75 5.45
CA SER A 111 13.82 9.57 4.52
C SER A 111 12.50 9.30 5.23
N LEU A 112 11.61 10.29 5.22
CA LEU A 112 10.23 10.13 5.68
C LEU A 112 9.45 9.05 4.89
N PRO A 113 9.54 8.96 3.55
CA PRO A 113 8.89 7.87 2.81
C PRO A 113 9.29 6.47 3.27
N TYR A 114 10.56 6.27 3.63
CA TYR A 114 11.04 4.99 4.13
C TYR A 114 10.50 4.68 5.53
N PHE A 115 10.50 5.68 6.41
CA PHE A 115 9.89 5.58 7.73
C PHE A 115 8.40 5.19 7.64
N GLU A 116 7.63 5.88 6.81
CA GLU A 116 6.20 5.63 6.60
C GLU A 116 5.92 4.26 5.97
N CYS A 117 6.79 3.79 5.07
CA CYS A 117 6.70 2.46 4.51
C CYS A 117 6.80 1.38 5.59
N PHE A 118 7.84 1.43 6.44
CA PHE A 118 8.00 0.47 7.52
C PHE A 118 6.90 0.56 8.58
N ARG A 119 6.49 1.79 8.92
CA ARG A 119 5.35 2.05 9.80
C ARG A 119 4.08 1.35 9.33
N SER A 120 3.75 1.50 8.05
CA SER A 120 2.55 0.90 7.46
C SER A 120 2.67 -0.62 7.40
N LYS A 121 3.86 -1.14 7.02
CA LYS A 121 4.13 -2.58 7.02
C LYS A 121 3.98 -3.21 8.39
N PHE A 122 4.53 -2.60 9.45
CA PHE A 122 4.39 -3.12 10.82
C PHE A 122 2.94 -3.11 11.29
N ALA A 123 2.14 -2.13 10.88
CA ALA A 123 0.72 -2.13 11.20
C ALA A 123 -0.01 -3.31 10.55
N LEU A 124 0.23 -3.55 9.26
CA LEU A 124 -0.37 -4.67 8.54
C LEU A 124 0.15 -6.04 9.04
N ASP A 125 1.43 -6.13 9.36
CA ASP A 125 2.06 -7.35 9.89
C ASP A 125 1.53 -7.72 11.27
N VAL A 126 1.33 -6.74 12.16
CA VAL A 126 0.75 -6.98 13.49
C VAL A 126 -0.72 -7.40 13.41
N LEU A 127 -1.50 -6.83 12.47
CA LEU A 127 -2.94 -7.12 12.35
C LEU A 127 -3.24 -8.40 11.56
N HIS A 128 -2.52 -8.63 10.48
CA HIS A 128 -2.85 -9.65 9.48
C HIS A 128 -1.68 -10.61 9.19
N GLY A 129 -0.49 -10.39 9.76
CA GLY A 129 0.70 -11.21 9.55
C GLY A 129 1.37 -11.02 8.18
N ILE A 130 0.91 -10.05 7.38
CA ILE A 130 1.41 -9.80 6.03
C ILE A 130 1.48 -8.29 5.82
N GLY A 131 2.66 -7.76 5.48
CA GLY A 131 2.85 -6.35 5.13
C GLY A 131 3.53 -6.20 3.77
N PRO A 132 2.77 -6.21 2.65
CA PRO A 132 3.36 -6.13 1.33
C PRO A 132 3.87 -4.71 1.05
N ALA A 133 4.96 -4.64 0.30
CA ALA A 133 5.49 -3.40 -0.25
C ALA A 133 6.12 -3.70 -1.59
N ALA A 134 5.97 -2.80 -2.56
CA ALA A 134 6.59 -2.96 -3.85
C ALA A 134 7.20 -1.66 -4.35
N PHE A 135 8.19 -1.81 -5.24
CA PHE A 135 8.82 -0.71 -5.93
C PHE A 135 7.92 -0.28 -7.08
N ARG A 136 7.66 1.02 -7.15
CA ARG A 136 6.82 1.61 -8.20
C ARG A 136 7.58 1.79 -9.50
N ASP A 137 8.81 2.32 -9.39
CA ASP A 137 9.63 2.74 -10.51
C ASP A 137 11.05 2.19 -10.32
N THR A 138 11.76 1.88 -11.41
CA THR A 138 13.19 1.50 -11.34
C THR A 138 14.07 2.61 -10.76
N ASP A 139 13.63 3.86 -10.86
CA ASP A 139 14.39 5.03 -10.44
C ASP A 139 14.21 5.36 -8.95
N ARG A 140 13.23 4.75 -8.27
CA ARG A 140 12.96 4.99 -6.86
C ARG A 140 13.54 3.87 -6.01
N TRP A 141 14.44 4.26 -5.11
CA TRP A 141 15.08 3.34 -4.17
C TRP A 141 14.16 2.90 -3.02
N CYS A 142 13.11 3.66 -2.70
CA CYS A 142 12.23 3.37 -1.57
C CYS A 142 10.95 2.66 -2.05
N PRO A 143 10.62 1.48 -1.49
CA PRO A 143 9.36 0.83 -1.79
C PRO A 143 8.20 1.58 -1.14
N GLN A 144 7.01 1.46 -1.70
CA GLN A 144 5.78 1.98 -1.12
C GLN A 144 4.99 0.84 -0.44
N PRO A 145 4.37 1.10 0.72
CA PRO A 145 3.48 0.13 1.33
C PRO A 145 2.23 -0.05 0.47
N ILE A 146 1.69 -1.26 0.44
CA ILE A 146 0.52 -1.62 -0.36
C ILE A 146 -0.49 -2.30 0.57
N GLY A 147 -1.78 -2.11 0.32
CA GLY A 147 -2.83 -2.86 1.01
C GLY A 147 -2.70 -4.36 0.72
N ILE A 148 -3.14 -5.20 1.65
CA ILE A 148 -3.14 -6.66 1.43
C ILE A 148 -4.19 -7.01 0.37
N GLU A 149 -5.30 -6.28 0.39
CA GLU A 149 -6.42 -6.35 -0.54
C GLU A 149 -6.04 -6.01 -1.99
N ASP A 150 -5.00 -5.21 -2.18
CA ASP A 150 -4.55 -4.76 -3.49
C ASP A 150 -3.59 -5.76 -4.15
N VAL A 151 -3.01 -6.69 -3.38
CA VAL A 151 -2.06 -7.67 -3.90
C VAL A 151 -2.78 -8.99 -4.18
N LEU A 152 -2.93 -9.30 -5.47
CA LEU A 152 -3.60 -10.49 -5.95
C LEU A 152 -2.58 -11.55 -6.35
N ILE A 153 -2.47 -12.57 -5.50
CA ILE A 153 -1.66 -13.77 -5.75
C ILE A 153 -2.60 -14.95 -6.00
N PRO A 154 -2.40 -15.72 -7.09
CA PRO A 154 -3.19 -16.92 -7.35
C PRO A 154 -3.16 -17.91 -6.17
N ALA A 155 -4.25 -18.65 -5.98
CA ALA A 155 -4.27 -19.70 -4.97
C ALA A 155 -3.26 -20.81 -5.28
N ASN A 156 -2.83 -21.55 -4.24
CA ASN A 156 -1.88 -22.66 -4.34
C ASN A 156 -0.46 -22.26 -4.80
N THR A 157 -0.05 -21.01 -4.56
CA THR A 157 1.33 -20.58 -4.72
C THR A 157 2.17 -21.03 -3.54
N LEU A 158 3.36 -21.56 -3.82
CA LEU A 158 4.34 -21.96 -2.81
C LEU A 158 4.87 -20.71 -2.10
N LEU A 159 5.30 -20.88 -0.85
CA LEU A 159 5.97 -19.82 -0.09
C LEU A 159 7.28 -19.35 -0.76
N THR A 160 7.93 -20.22 -1.52
CA THR A 160 9.13 -19.91 -2.31
C THR A 160 8.82 -19.08 -3.55
N MET A 161 7.54 -18.88 -3.88
CA MET A 161 7.06 -18.21 -5.10
C MET A 161 7.53 -18.84 -6.42
N GLU A 162 8.13 -20.03 -6.38
CA GLU A 162 8.70 -20.71 -7.56
C GLU A 162 7.65 -21.08 -8.62
N ASN A 163 6.42 -21.36 -8.18
CA ASN A 163 5.32 -21.75 -9.05
C ASN A 163 4.39 -20.58 -9.40
N VAL A 164 4.73 -19.34 -9.05
CA VAL A 164 3.89 -18.17 -9.31
C VAL A 164 3.97 -17.83 -10.81
N PRO A 165 2.88 -18.01 -11.58
CA PRO A 165 2.92 -17.71 -13.01
C PRO A 165 2.88 -16.20 -13.26
N PHE A 166 2.06 -15.48 -12.48
CA PHE A 166 1.92 -14.04 -12.47
C PHE A 166 1.27 -13.61 -11.15
N PHE A 167 1.39 -12.33 -10.82
CA PHE A 167 0.60 -11.69 -9.78
C PHE A 167 0.21 -10.29 -10.24
N ALA A 168 -0.88 -9.77 -9.67
CA ALA A 168 -1.40 -8.45 -10.00
C ALA A 168 -1.38 -7.56 -8.75
N ILE A 169 -1.06 -6.29 -8.93
CA ILE A 169 -1.16 -5.27 -7.90
C ILE A 169 -2.16 -4.22 -8.37
N TYR A 170 -3.17 -3.95 -7.55
CA TYR A 170 -4.07 -2.83 -7.74
C TYR A 170 -3.40 -1.54 -7.26
N ARG A 171 -3.48 -0.48 -8.06
CA ARG A 171 -2.97 0.84 -7.68
C ARG A 171 -3.88 1.93 -8.18
N SER A 172 -3.88 3.03 -7.46
CA SER A 172 -4.55 4.26 -7.84
C SER A 172 -3.49 5.34 -8.04
N TYR A 173 -3.46 5.97 -9.21
CA TYR A 173 -2.53 7.03 -9.56
C TYR A 173 -3.21 8.39 -9.60
N THR A 174 -2.56 9.40 -9.04
CA THR A 174 -2.95 10.80 -9.25
C THR A 174 -2.49 11.29 -10.64
N ALA A 175 -3.13 12.32 -11.19
CA ALA A 175 -2.74 12.89 -12.48
C ALA A 175 -1.25 13.29 -12.56
N PRO A 176 -0.65 13.96 -11.55
CA PRO A 176 0.78 14.28 -11.56
C PRO A 176 1.68 13.05 -11.59
N GLU A 177 1.28 11.97 -10.91
CA GLU A 177 2.05 10.73 -10.90
C GLU A 177 2.00 10.03 -12.25
N LEU A 178 0.84 9.97 -12.88
CA LEU A 178 0.69 9.39 -14.22
C LEU A 178 1.48 10.20 -15.26
N ILE A 179 1.47 11.53 -15.15
CA ILE A 179 2.31 12.42 -15.98
C ILE A 179 3.79 12.10 -15.79
N LYS A 180 4.23 11.89 -14.54
CA LYS A 180 5.64 11.57 -14.24
C LYS A 180 6.06 10.22 -14.84
N LEU A 181 5.16 9.24 -14.87
CA LEU A 181 5.41 7.93 -15.47
C LEU A 181 5.46 7.99 -17.00
N THR A 182 4.66 8.86 -17.62
CA THR A 182 4.39 8.85 -19.07
C THR A 182 5.11 9.95 -19.86
N ARG A 183 5.64 10.99 -19.20
CA ARG A 183 6.30 12.15 -19.85
C ARG A 183 7.79 12.31 -19.50
N GLY A 184 8.47 11.24 -19.11
CA GLY A 184 9.89 11.24 -18.78
C GLY A 184 10.84 11.05 -19.99
N PRO A 185 12.17 11.15 -19.77
CA PRO A 185 13.17 10.83 -20.81
C PRO A 185 13.29 9.33 -21.09
N LYS A 186 12.84 8.47 -20.16
CA LYS A 186 12.84 7.01 -20.24
C LYS A 186 11.43 6.49 -19.96
N VAL A 187 10.52 6.70 -20.91
CA VAL A 187 9.14 6.20 -20.82
C VAL A 187 9.09 4.81 -21.41
N ASP A 188 8.37 3.91 -20.75
CA ASP A 188 8.12 2.57 -21.27
C ASP A 188 7.34 2.67 -22.59
N PRO A 189 7.83 2.08 -23.70
CA PRO A 189 7.11 2.10 -24.98
C PRO A 189 5.74 1.39 -24.93
N GLY A 190 5.46 0.62 -23.87
CA GLY A 190 4.17 -0.05 -23.65
C GLY A 190 3.02 0.87 -23.26
N TRP A 191 3.26 2.15 -22.94
CA TRP A 191 2.19 3.09 -22.60
C TRP A 191 1.39 3.52 -23.83
N ASN A 192 0.07 3.32 -23.79
CA ASN A 192 -0.84 3.94 -24.75
C ASN A 192 -1.03 5.43 -24.41
N THR A 193 -0.30 6.30 -25.11
CA THR A 193 -0.29 7.74 -24.84
C THR A 193 -1.65 8.41 -25.04
N ASP A 194 -2.45 7.94 -25.99
CA ASP A 194 -3.75 8.54 -26.31
C ASP A 194 -4.76 8.23 -25.19
N LEU A 195 -4.77 6.99 -24.71
CA LEU A 195 -5.57 6.59 -23.56
C LEU A 195 -5.15 7.36 -22.31
N VAL A 196 -3.85 7.42 -22.02
CA VAL A 196 -3.31 8.18 -20.88
C VAL A 196 -3.75 9.65 -20.94
N GLN A 197 -3.66 10.30 -22.10
CA GLN A 197 -4.12 11.69 -22.25
C GLN A 197 -5.62 11.83 -22.04
N SER A 198 -6.43 10.87 -22.49
CA SER A 198 -7.87 10.87 -22.25
C SER A 198 -8.20 10.74 -20.76
N CYS A 199 -7.47 9.89 -20.03
CA CYS A 199 -7.65 9.70 -18.59
C CYS A 199 -7.19 10.95 -17.80
N ILE A 200 -6.09 11.60 -18.20
CA ILE A 200 -5.66 12.86 -17.58
C ILE A 200 -6.70 13.96 -17.80
N LYS A 201 -7.24 14.10 -19.02
CA LYS A 201 -8.32 15.07 -19.31
C LYS A 201 -9.58 14.78 -18.49
N TRP A 202 -9.89 13.49 -18.26
CA TRP A 202 -10.99 13.09 -17.40
C TRP A 202 -10.74 13.49 -15.95
N ILE A 203 -9.57 13.18 -15.37
CA ILE A 203 -9.20 13.63 -14.02
C ILE A 203 -9.30 15.15 -13.90
N ASP A 204 -8.74 15.90 -14.86
CA ASP A 204 -8.75 17.36 -14.82
C ASP A 204 -10.19 17.90 -14.79
N LYS A 205 -11.10 17.29 -15.57
CA LYS A 205 -12.52 17.64 -15.57
C LYS A 205 -13.19 17.33 -14.23
N GLU A 206 -12.94 16.16 -13.65
CA GLU A 206 -13.49 15.78 -12.33
C GLU A 206 -12.94 16.68 -11.21
N THR A 207 -11.64 17.02 -11.27
CA THR A 207 -11.00 17.97 -10.35
C THR A 207 -11.65 19.35 -10.45
N MET A 208 -11.91 19.82 -11.67
CA MET A 208 -12.63 21.08 -11.90
C MET A 208 -14.08 21.05 -11.40
N ALA A 209 -14.76 19.90 -11.52
CA ALA A 209 -16.12 19.74 -10.99
C ALA A 209 -16.14 19.81 -9.46
N LEU A 210 -15.17 19.18 -8.79
CA LEU A 210 -14.99 19.28 -7.33
C LEU A 210 -14.74 20.73 -6.87
N MET A 211 -13.95 21.49 -7.63
CA MET A 211 -13.67 22.92 -7.34
C MET A 211 -14.81 23.88 -7.75
N GLY A 212 -15.73 23.43 -8.61
CA GLY A 212 -16.83 24.22 -9.16
C GLY A 212 -18.08 24.31 -8.27
N SER A 213 -18.16 23.48 -7.22
CA SER A 213 -19.21 23.56 -6.20
C SER A 213 -18.91 24.66 -5.17
N ASN A 214 -19.33 25.89 -5.50
CA ASN A 214 -19.74 26.94 -4.56
C ASN A 214 -18.85 27.18 -3.32
N TRP A 215 -17.98 28.19 -3.42
CA TRP A 215 -17.58 28.99 -2.25
C TRP A 215 -18.65 30.04 -1.95
N PRO A 216 -19.47 29.85 -0.91
CA PRO A 216 -19.92 30.97 -0.10
C PRO A 216 -19.51 30.72 1.35
N GLU A 217 -18.71 31.65 1.87
CA GLU A 217 -18.77 32.10 3.26
C GLU A 217 -18.76 30.99 4.34
N VAL A 218 -17.58 30.46 4.61
CA VAL A 218 -17.26 29.78 5.88
C VAL A 218 -17.19 30.83 7.00
N TRP A 219 -18.34 31.33 7.44
CA TRP A 219 -18.48 32.28 8.55
C TRP A 219 -19.30 31.67 9.71
N SER A 220 -18.76 30.62 10.35
CA SER A 220 -19.24 30.12 11.65
C SER A 220 -18.15 29.25 12.32
N PRO A 221 -17.54 29.68 13.44
CA PRO A 221 -16.28 29.09 13.95
C PRO A 221 -16.39 27.70 14.62
N GLU A 222 -17.60 27.20 14.92
CA GLU A 222 -17.84 25.85 15.45
C GLU A 222 -18.12 24.80 14.35
N LYS A 223 -18.64 25.21 13.20
CA LYS A 223 -19.18 24.32 12.15
C LYS A 223 -18.14 23.50 11.38
N THR A 224 -16.86 23.81 11.53
CA THR A 224 -15.74 22.99 11.00
C THR A 224 -15.25 21.98 12.02
N ALA A 225 -15.45 22.21 13.33
CA ALA A 225 -14.91 21.37 14.40
C ALA A 225 -15.51 19.95 14.47
N GLU A 226 -16.54 19.62 13.67
CA GLU A 226 -17.08 18.26 13.44
C GLU A 226 -17.08 17.82 11.96
N ARG A 227 -16.49 18.59 11.02
CA ARG A 227 -15.75 17.97 9.89
C ARG A 227 -14.48 17.29 10.40
N VAL A 228 -14.04 17.72 11.58
CA VAL A 228 -12.80 17.43 12.32
C VAL A 228 -12.87 16.13 13.16
N LYS A 229 -13.99 15.39 13.09
CA LYS A 229 -14.13 13.94 13.38
C LYS A 229 -13.95 13.05 12.13
N GLY A 230 -13.54 13.66 11.01
CA GLY A 230 -12.63 13.14 9.98
C GLY A 230 -12.92 11.74 9.44
N ASP A 231 -13.99 11.62 8.67
CA ASP A 231 -14.32 10.45 7.83
C ASP A 231 -14.96 9.26 8.54
N GLY A 232 -15.52 9.47 9.73
CA GLY A 232 -16.56 8.63 10.33
C GLY A 232 -17.90 8.67 9.55
N GLY A 233 -17.87 8.35 8.25
CA GLY A 233 -19.05 8.25 7.38
C GLY A 233 -19.05 9.22 6.20
N PHE A 234 -18.44 8.79 5.09
CA PHE A 234 -18.69 9.20 3.70
C PHE A 234 -18.31 10.65 3.26
N TYR A 235 -17.16 10.77 2.61
CA TYR A 235 -16.64 12.02 2.02
C TYR A 235 -16.25 11.83 0.54
N VAL A 236 -17.23 11.84 -0.36
CA VAL A 236 -16.96 11.90 -1.82
C VAL A 236 -16.81 13.37 -2.27
N GLY A 237 -16.01 14.15 -1.54
CA GLY A 237 -15.91 15.61 -1.76
C GLY A 237 -14.51 16.22 -1.70
N ASP A 238 -13.55 15.57 -1.01
CA ASP A 238 -12.15 16.04 -0.92
C ASP A 238 -11.14 14.95 -1.28
N GLN A 239 -11.60 13.90 -1.95
CA GLN A 239 -10.71 12.85 -2.44
C GLN A 239 -10.07 13.32 -3.73
N VAL A 240 -8.73 13.35 -3.77
CA VAL A 240 -7.99 13.61 -5.00
C VAL A 240 -8.44 12.56 -6.04
N PRO A 241 -8.95 12.97 -7.21
CA PRO A 241 -9.35 12.03 -8.23
C PRO A 241 -8.14 11.21 -8.68
N THR A 242 -8.32 9.90 -8.72
CA THR A 242 -7.29 8.93 -9.08
C THR A 242 -7.75 8.07 -10.25
N ILE A 243 -6.78 7.55 -11.01
CA ILE A 243 -7.02 6.52 -12.02
C ILE A 243 -6.56 5.19 -11.43
N ASP A 244 -7.48 4.24 -11.42
CA ASP A 244 -7.21 2.88 -10.98
C ASP A 244 -6.57 2.06 -12.11
N VAL A 245 -5.49 1.34 -11.77
CA VAL A 245 -4.65 0.58 -12.70
C VAL A 245 -4.27 -0.75 -12.08
N TRP A 246 -4.06 -1.75 -12.95
CA TRP A 246 -3.48 -3.04 -12.60
C TRP A 246 -2.04 -3.12 -13.07
N ASP A 247 -1.11 -3.27 -12.14
CA ASP A 247 0.27 -3.65 -12.43
C ASP A 247 0.36 -5.17 -12.49
N LEU A 248 0.72 -5.72 -13.64
CA LEU A 248 0.84 -7.17 -13.84
C LEU A 248 2.30 -7.56 -13.92
N TYR A 249 2.69 -8.48 -13.04
CA TYR A 249 4.03 -9.02 -13.00
C TYR A 249 4.02 -10.45 -13.52
N PHE A 250 4.78 -10.70 -14.58
CA PHE A 250 4.89 -12.00 -15.23
C PHE A 250 6.23 -12.65 -14.90
N TRP A 251 6.18 -13.89 -14.41
CA TRP A 251 7.39 -14.66 -14.22
C TRP A 251 7.83 -15.27 -15.57
N ALA A 252 8.75 -14.58 -16.26
CA ALA A 252 9.37 -15.14 -17.47
C ALA A 252 10.50 -16.09 -17.07
N ILE A 253 10.34 -17.39 -17.36
CA ILE A 253 11.32 -18.47 -17.10
C ILE A 253 12.62 -18.33 -17.94
N SER A 254 12.97 -17.15 -18.45
CA SER A 254 14.13 -16.96 -19.34
C SER A 254 15.47 -16.66 -18.64
N CYS A 255 15.52 -16.50 -17.31
CA CYS A 255 16.75 -16.06 -16.61
C CYS A 255 17.38 -17.09 -15.66
N LEU A 256 17.13 -18.39 -15.85
CA LEU A 256 17.98 -19.45 -15.30
C LEU A 256 18.74 -20.14 -16.45
N ARG A 257 19.80 -19.47 -16.91
CA ARG A 257 20.93 -20.07 -17.63
C ARG A 257 22.21 -19.49 -17.06
#